data_AF-A0A438I239-F1
#
_entry.id   AF-A0A438I239-F1
#
_cell.length_a   1.000
_cell.length_b   1.000
_cell.length_c   1.000
_cell.angle_alpha   90.00
_cell.angle_beta   90.00
_cell.angle_gamma   90.00
#
_symmetry.space_group_name_H-M   'P 1'
#
loop_
_entity.id
_entity.type
_entity.pdbx_description
1 polymer ?
#
loop_
_entity_poly.entity_id
_entity_poly.type
_entity_poly.pdbx_seq_one_letter_code
_entity_poly.pdbx_strand_id
1 'polypeptide(L)'
;MDYRSVCLIRWRVAQELGVQLGEEVGYAIRFEDRTSERTRIKYLTDGVLLRESLSNPDLSQYSVIILDEAHERSLNTDILLGLMKRLVKTRASNLKVLITSATLDGSKVSRFFSNCPILTVPGKLFPVEILYSAELPKSYIESSLKTAIDTTTETS
;
A
#
# COMPACT_ATOMS: atom_id res chain seq x y z
N MET A 1 -7.09 -0.56 0.19
CA MET A 1 -6.23 -1.44 -0.60
C MET A 1 -7.03 -2.62 -1.16
N ASP A 2 -7.24 -2.66 -2.47
CA ASP A 2 -8.08 -3.64 -3.17
C ASP A 2 -7.33 -4.97 -3.41
N TYR A 3 -8.07 -6.09 -3.51
CA TYR A 3 -7.57 -7.48 -3.60
C TYR A 3 -6.47 -7.68 -4.65
N ARG A 4 -6.54 -6.91 -5.74
CA ARG A 4 -5.67 -7.06 -6.92
C ARG A 4 -4.28 -6.47 -6.73
N SER A 5 -4.15 -5.38 -5.98
CA SER A 5 -2.86 -4.68 -5.81
C SER A 5 -1.86 -5.52 -5.02
N VAL A 6 -2.34 -6.15 -3.94
CA VAL A 6 -1.53 -7.08 -3.13
C VAL A 6 -1.05 -8.27 -3.96
N CYS A 7 -1.85 -8.74 -4.92
CA CYS A 7 -1.52 -9.92 -5.73
C CYS A 7 -0.41 -9.69 -6.75
N LEU A 8 -0.36 -8.51 -7.37
CA LEU A 8 0.65 -8.20 -8.39
C LEU A 8 2.01 -7.89 -7.78
N ILE A 9 2.03 -7.08 -6.71
CA ILE A 9 3.29 -6.65 -6.08
C ILE A 9 4.04 -7.85 -5.50
N ARG A 10 3.35 -8.71 -4.74
CA ARG A 10 3.97 -9.91 -4.14
C ARG A 10 4.58 -10.85 -5.20
N TRP A 11 3.89 -11.01 -6.33
CA TRP A 11 4.34 -11.88 -7.40
C TRP A 11 5.58 -11.30 -8.06
N ARG A 12 5.58 -9.98 -8.32
CA ARG A 12 6.75 -9.28 -8.84
C ARG A 12 7.95 -9.41 -7.89
N VAL A 13 7.75 -9.20 -6.59
CA VAL A 13 8.85 -9.32 -5.61
C VAL A 13 9.37 -10.76 -5.51
N ALA A 14 8.51 -11.76 -5.57
CA ALA A 14 8.95 -13.16 -5.62
C ALA A 14 9.82 -13.43 -6.87
N GLN A 15 9.44 -12.89 -8.02
CA GLN A 15 10.24 -12.99 -9.25
C GLN A 15 11.60 -12.29 -9.15
N GLU A 16 11.63 -11.05 -8.64
CA GLU A 16 12.88 -10.29 -8.46
C GLU A 16 13.85 -10.99 -7.51
N LEU A 17 13.32 -11.73 -6.53
CA LEU A 17 14.12 -12.52 -5.59
C LEU A 17 14.41 -13.95 -6.08
N GLY A 18 13.85 -14.37 -7.23
CA GLY A 18 14.01 -15.72 -7.76
C GLY A 18 13.41 -16.82 -6.87
N VAL A 19 12.39 -16.50 -6.06
CA VAL A 19 11.75 -17.44 -5.12
C VAL A 19 10.33 -17.78 -5.54
N GLN A 20 9.83 -18.94 -5.09
CA GLN A 20 8.44 -19.32 -5.32
C GLN A 20 7.51 -18.58 -4.34
N LEU A 21 6.42 -18.03 -4.86
CA LEU A 21 5.40 -17.38 -4.03
C LEU A 21 4.77 -18.39 -3.06
N GLY A 22 4.81 -18.08 -1.76
CA GLY A 22 4.42 -18.95 -0.64
C GLY A 22 5.61 -19.49 0.16
N GLU A 23 6.84 -19.40 -0.36
CA GLU A 23 8.06 -19.70 0.39
C GLU A 23 8.54 -18.42 1.12
N GLU A 24 9.66 -17.82 0.72
CA GLU A 24 10.23 -16.62 1.35
C GLU A 24 9.34 -15.39 1.21
N VAL A 25 8.60 -15.29 0.10
CA VAL A 25 7.61 -14.23 -0.15
C VAL A 25 6.22 -14.85 -0.08
N GLY A 26 5.48 -14.49 0.97
CA GLY A 26 4.13 -14.99 1.20
C GLY A 26 3.10 -13.87 1.25
N TYR A 27 1.84 -14.23 1.38
CA TYR A 27 0.77 -13.26 1.56
C TYR A 27 -0.40 -13.78 2.37
N ALA A 28 -1.16 -12.85 2.97
CA ALA A 28 -2.43 -13.15 3.59
C ALA A 28 -3.47 -12.09 3.25
N ILE A 29 -4.56 -12.53 2.63
CA ILE A 29 -5.74 -11.73 2.33
C ILE A 29 -6.96 -12.39 2.97
N ARG A 30 -8.13 -11.77 2.87
CA ARG A 30 -9.33 -12.37 3.46
C ARG A 30 -9.57 -13.75 2.80
N PHE A 31 -9.81 -14.77 3.61
CA PHE A 31 -10.08 -16.14 3.15
C PHE A 31 -8.93 -16.87 2.41
N GLU A 32 -7.75 -16.26 2.28
CA GLU A 32 -6.61 -16.90 1.63
C GLU A 32 -5.32 -16.51 2.35
N ASP A 33 -4.62 -17.50 2.88
CA ASP A 33 -3.29 -17.38 3.46
C ASP A 33 -2.34 -18.32 2.72
N ARG A 34 -1.31 -17.74 2.11
CA ARG A 34 -0.22 -18.42 1.41
C ARG A 34 1.09 -17.98 2.02
N THR A 35 1.29 -18.40 3.26
CA THR A 35 2.53 -18.27 4.00
C THR A 35 3.02 -19.65 4.45
N SER A 36 4.32 -19.74 4.72
CA SER A 36 4.98 -20.93 5.26
C SER A 36 5.97 -20.52 6.36
N GLU A 37 6.55 -21.49 7.04
CA GLU A 37 7.62 -21.23 8.03
C GLU A 37 8.85 -20.54 7.42
N ARG A 38 9.02 -20.64 6.08
CA ARG A 38 10.10 -19.97 5.33
C ARG A 38 9.76 -18.51 5.00
N THR A 39 8.53 -18.07 5.18
CA THR A 39 8.11 -16.71 4.80
C THR A 39 8.83 -15.65 5.61
N ARG A 40 9.55 -14.77 4.90
CA ARG A 40 10.28 -13.62 5.46
C ARG A 40 9.63 -12.29 5.12
N ILE A 41 8.97 -12.21 3.96
CA ILE A 41 8.23 -11.04 3.51
C ILE A 41 6.77 -11.46 3.35
N LYS A 42 5.88 -10.89 4.16
CA LYS A 42 4.44 -11.17 4.12
C LYS A 42 3.69 -9.95 3.61
N TYR A 43 3.06 -10.08 2.45
CA TYR A 43 2.14 -9.08 1.92
C TYR A 43 0.73 -9.32 2.45
N LEU A 44 0.09 -8.32 3.03
CA LEU A 44 -1.20 -8.52 3.67
C LEU A 44 -2.07 -7.28 3.59
N THR A 45 -3.39 -7.47 3.62
CA THR A 45 -4.33 -6.35 3.66
C THR A 45 -4.44 -5.78 5.06
N ASP A 46 -4.76 -4.49 5.15
CA ASP A 46 -5.00 -3.76 6.40
C ASP A 46 -5.95 -4.52 7.36
N GLY A 47 -7.07 -5.05 6.85
CA GLY A 47 -8.04 -5.80 7.64
C GLY A 47 -7.54 -7.17 8.13
N VAL A 48 -6.57 -7.78 7.45
CA VAL A 48 -5.93 -9.02 7.93
C VAL A 48 -4.95 -8.68 9.06
N LEU A 49 -4.13 -7.63 8.91
CA LEU A 49 -3.23 -7.18 9.98
C LEU A 49 -3.99 -6.84 11.27
N LEU A 50 -5.09 -6.10 11.11
CA LEU A 50 -5.91 -5.67 12.23
C LEU A 50 -6.48 -6.89 12.96
N ARG A 51 -6.93 -7.91 12.22
CA ARG A 51 -7.41 -9.16 12.82
C ARG A 51 -6.30 -9.93 13.53
N GLU A 52 -5.12 -10.03 12.93
CA GLU A 52 -3.96 -10.64 13.59
C GLU A 52 -3.63 -9.92 14.90
N SER A 53 -3.76 -8.59 14.94
CA SER A 53 -3.51 -7.81 16.16
C SER A 53 -4.51 -8.06 17.28
N LEU A 54 -5.71 -8.58 16.97
CA LEU A 54 -6.67 -8.98 18.00
C LEU A 54 -6.25 -10.27 18.70
N SER A 55 -5.63 -11.19 17.96
CA SER A 55 -5.14 -12.48 18.49
C SER A 55 -3.74 -12.36 19.10
N ASN A 56 -2.87 -11.55 18.50
CA ASN A 56 -1.53 -11.25 19.00
C ASN A 56 -1.37 -9.73 19.13
N PRO A 57 -1.75 -9.15 20.29
CA PRO A 57 -1.74 -7.70 20.51
C PRO A 57 -0.38 -7.04 20.34
N ASP A 58 0.71 -7.79 20.56
CA ASP A 58 2.08 -7.32 20.43
C ASP A 58 2.64 -7.48 19.01
N LEU A 59 1.96 -8.21 18.13
CA LEU A 59 2.42 -8.53 16.78
C LEU A 59 3.85 -9.09 16.77
N SER A 60 4.17 -9.94 17.75
CA SER A 60 5.54 -10.41 18.06
C SER A 60 6.27 -11.08 16.89
N GLN A 61 5.52 -11.66 15.96
CA GLN A 61 6.01 -12.29 14.73
C GLN A 61 6.65 -11.32 13.72
N TYR A 62 6.43 -10.01 13.88
CA TYR A 62 7.01 -9.00 13.01
C TYR A 62 8.09 -8.19 13.75
N SER A 63 9.22 -7.99 13.07
CA SER A 63 10.29 -7.06 13.46
C SER A 63 10.18 -5.72 12.72
N VAL A 64 9.56 -5.72 11.54
CA VAL A 64 9.31 -4.54 10.72
C VAL A 64 7.90 -4.62 10.15
N ILE A 65 7.15 -3.52 10.25
CA ILE A 65 5.84 -3.36 9.61
C ILE A 65 5.91 -2.15 8.68
N ILE A 66 5.50 -2.34 7.43
CA ILE A 66 5.39 -1.28 6.43
C ILE A 66 3.90 -1.05 6.17
N LEU A 67 3.40 0.14 6.50
CA LEU A 67 2.06 0.58 6.16
C LEU A 67 2.13 1.35 4.84
N ASP A 68 1.75 0.69 3.76
CA ASP A 68 1.79 1.25 2.42
C ASP A 68 0.49 1.95 2.03
N GLU A 69 0.61 2.92 1.13
CA GLU A 69 -0.48 3.76 0.64
C GLU A 69 -1.38 4.34 1.73
N ALA A 70 -0.76 4.86 2.80
CA ALA A 70 -1.48 5.48 3.92
C ALA A 70 -2.30 6.73 3.52
N HIS A 71 -2.26 7.14 2.26
CA HIS A 71 -3.12 8.20 1.72
C HIS A 71 -4.54 7.73 1.36
N GLU A 72 -4.79 6.42 1.21
CA GLU A 72 -6.13 5.91 0.90
C GLU A 72 -7.14 6.13 2.05
N ARG A 73 -6.69 6.60 3.22
CA ARG A 73 -7.48 6.95 4.42
C ARG A 73 -8.63 5.96 4.70
N SER A 74 -8.32 4.67 4.63
CA SER A 74 -9.27 3.64 5.05
C SER A 74 -9.41 3.65 6.57
N LEU A 75 -10.61 3.32 7.08
CA LEU A 75 -10.85 3.19 8.52
C LEU A 75 -9.85 2.21 9.17
N ASN A 76 -9.55 1.11 8.50
CA ASN A 76 -8.60 0.12 8.99
C ASN A 76 -7.18 0.72 9.11
N THR A 77 -6.75 1.52 8.12
CA THR A 77 -5.45 2.19 8.14
C THR A 77 -5.33 3.15 9.31
N ASP A 78 -6.37 3.95 9.57
CA ASP A 78 -6.37 4.90 10.70
C ASP A 78 -6.28 4.17 12.06
N ILE A 79 -7.03 3.08 12.22
CA ILE A 79 -6.95 2.23 13.43
C ILE A 79 -5.54 1.63 13.56
N LEU A 80 -4.97 1.12 12.46
CA LEU A 80 -3.62 0.58 12.44
C LEU A 80 -2.57 1.63 12.80
N LEU A 81 -2.68 2.88 12.34
CA LEU A 81 -1.76 3.96 12.73
C LEU A 81 -1.79 4.19 14.24
N GLY A 82 -2.98 4.20 14.85
CA GLY A 82 -3.13 4.28 16.30
C GLY A 82 -2.49 3.09 17.03
N LEU A 83 -2.72 1.88 16.54
CA LEU A 83 -2.13 0.65 17.06
C LEU A 83 -0.60 0.68 16.96
N MET A 84 -0.05 1.03 15.79
CA MET A 84 1.39 1.10 15.55
C MET A 84 2.05 2.13 16.46
N LYS A 85 1.42 3.29 16.69
CA LYS A 85 1.94 4.31 17.63
C LYS A 85 2.07 3.75 19.05
N ARG A 86 1.12 2.91 19.49
CA ARG A 86 1.23 2.21 20.78
C ARG A 86 2.36 1.18 20.74
N LEU A 87 2.41 0.35 19.71
CA LEU A 87 3.38 -0.73 19.59
C LEU A 87 4.83 -0.25 19.49
N VAL A 88 5.09 0.84 18.76
CA VAL A 88 6.43 1.44 18.69
C VAL A 88 6.92 1.87 20.06
N LYS A 89 6.02 2.30 20.97
CA LYS A 89 6.39 2.63 22.35
C LYS A 89 6.62 1.37 23.19
N THR A 90 5.73 0.39 23.12
CA THR A 90 5.81 -0.83 23.94
C THR A 90 6.95 -1.77 23.50
N ARG A 91 7.24 -1.85 22.19
CA ARG A 91 8.25 -2.72 21.57
C ARG A 91 9.43 -1.93 21.00
N ALA A 92 9.78 -0.79 21.62
CA ALA A 92 10.73 0.18 21.09
C ALA A 92 12.10 -0.39 20.66
N SER A 93 12.56 -1.47 21.29
CA SER A 93 13.83 -2.13 20.94
C SER A 93 13.74 -3.09 19.74
N ASN A 94 12.55 -3.59 19.42
CA ASN A 94 12.36 -4.80 18.60
C ASN A 94 11.41 -4.62 17.40
N LEU A 95 10.68 -3.50 17.31
CA LEU A 95 9.75 -3.23 16.22
C LEU A 95 10.09 -1.91 15.52
N LYS A 96 10.26 -1.97 14.19
CA LYS A 96 10.35 -0.79 13.32
C LYS A 96 9.06 -0.64 12.52
N VAL A 97 8.60 0.59 12.36
CA VAL A 97 7.42 0.90 11.53
C VAL A 97 7.82 1.91 10.47
N LEU A 98 7.51 1.60 9.21
CA LEU A 98 7.66 2.48 8.06
C LEU A 98 6.27 2.81 7.53
N ILE A 99 6.02 4.07 7.22
CA ILE A 99 4.76 4.53 6.63
C ILE A 99 5.09 5.16 5.29
N THR A 100 4.52 4.62 4.22
CA THR A 100 4.71 5.12 2.85
C THR A 100 3.41 5.74 2.34
N SER A 101 3.56 6.80 1.55
CA SER A 101 2.44 7.55 1.00
C SER A 101 2.88 8.45 -0.16
N ALA A 102 2.04 8.55 -1.19
CA ALA A 102 2.25 9.47 -2.31
C ALA A 102 1.82 10.92 -2.02
N THR A 103 0.80 11.14 -1.17
CA THR A 103 0.14 12.46 -1.03
C THR A 103 -0.07 12.90 0.42
N LEU A 104 0.22 12.05 1.40
CA LEU A 104 0.02 12.38 2.81
C LEU A 104 1.03 13.44 3.26
N ASP A 105 0.54 14.44 4.01
CA ASP A 105 1.39 15.44 4.63
C ASP A 105 2.28 14.79 5.70
N GLY A 106 3.54 14.54 5.33
CA GLY A 106 4.54 13.90 6.19
C GLY A 106 4.71 14.63 7.53
N SER A 107 4.46 15.94 7.59
CA SER A 107 4.56 16.72 8.83
C SER A 107 3.51 16.31 9.85
N LYS A 108 2.27 16.03 9.40
CA LYS A 108 1.18 15.58 10.29
C LYS A 108 1.46 14.19 10.84
N VAL A 109 1.95 13.29 10.00
CA VAL A 109 2.33 11.93 10.39
C VAL A 109 3.50 11.97 11.37
N SER A 110 4.54 12.75 11.07
CA SER A 110 5.69 12.91 11.93
C SER A 110 5.28 13.39 13.32
N ARG A 111 4.47 14.45 13.42
CA ARG A 111 3.92 14.92 14.71
C ARG A 111 3.12 13.84 15.44
N PHE A 112 2.32 13.06 14.71
CA PHE A 112 1.56 11.96 15.30
C PHE A 112 2.48 10.87 15.86
N PHE A 113 3.60 10.56 15.19
CA PHE A 113 4.62 9.58 15.62
C PHE A 113 5.80 10.22 16.39
N SER A 114 5.53 11.19 17.25
CA SER A 114 6.53 11.81 18.16
C SER A 114 7.70 12.48 17.41
N ASN A 115 7.38 13.21 16.35
CA ASN A 115 8.34 13.88 15.45
C ASN A 115 9.32 12.91 14.78
N CYS A 116 8.80 11.78 14.26
CA CYS A 116 9.65 10.81 13.57
C CYS A 116 10.30 11.41 12.31
N PRO A 117 11.47 10.91 11.87
CA PRO A 117 12.12 11.37 10.65
C PRO A 117 11.20 11.24 9.44
N ILE A 118 11.27 12.22 8.54
CA ILE A 118 10.55 12.22 7.27
C ILE A 118 11.59 12.06 6.15
N LEU A 119 11.35 11.09 5.26
CA LEU A 119 12.14 10.90 4.06
C LEU A 119 11.27 11.22 2.84
N THR A 120 11.72 12.13 1.99
CA THR A 120 11.05 12.47 0.74
C THR A 120 11.89 11.98 -0.43
N VAL A 121 11.30 11.12 -1.26
CA VAL A 121 11.93 10.65 -2.50
C VAL A 121 11.47 11.56 -3.64
N PRO A 122 12.39 12.24 -4.35
CA PRO A 122 12.01 13.12 -5.45
C PRO A 122 11.47 12.28 -6.62
N GLY A 123 10.25 12.58 -7.05
CA GLY A 123 9.68 12.03 -8.27
C GLY A 123 10.04 12.89 -9.48
N LYS A 124 10.42 12.27 -10.60
CA LYS A 124 10.52 12.97 -11.88
C LYS A 124 9.16 12.88 -12.58
N LEU A 125 8.44 14.00 -12.61
CA LEU A 125 7.23 14.12 -13.42
C LEU A 125 7.63 14.58 -14.82
N PHE A 126 7.02 14.00 -15.83
CA PHE A 126 7.12 14.47 -17.21
C PHE A 126 5.95 15.42 -17.49
N PRO A 127 6.12 16.45 -18.32
CA PRO A 127 5.02 17.31 -18.70
C PRO A 127 3.92 16.47 -19.37
N VAL A 128 2.69 16.63 -18.88
CA VAL A 128 1.50 15.98 -19.43
C VAL A 128 0.56 17.08 -19.90
N GLU A 129 0.10 16.99 -21.15
CA GLU A 129 -0.91 17.88 -21.69
C GLU A 129 -2.29 17.48 -21.16
N ILE A 130 -3.06 18.46 -20.68
CA ILE A 130 -4.40 18.24 -20.14
C ILE A 130 -5.40 18.82 -21.13
N LEU A 131 -6.20 17.94 -21.73
CA LEU A 131 -7.28 18.30 -22.64
C LEU A 131 -8.62 18.22 -21.91
N TYR A 132 -9.46 19.24 -22.08
CA TYR A 132 -10.79 19.29 -21.51
C TYR A 132 -11.84 19.14 -22.60
N SER A 133 -12.94 18.45 -22.31
CA SER A 133 -14.10 18.42 -23.21
C SER A 133 -14.70 19.82 -23.31
N ALA A 134 -15.02 20.25 -24.54
CA ALA A 134 -15.71 21.52 -24.77
C ALA A 134 -17.13 21.54 -24.20
N GLU A 135 -17.77 20.37 -24.10
CA GLU A 135 -19.14 20.21 -23.59
C GLU A 135 -19.24 19.07 -22.58
N LEU A 136 -20.27 19.12 -21.72
CA LEU A 136 -20.57 18.05 -20.79
C LEU A 136 -21.06 16.82 -21.56
N PRO A 137 -20.40 15.65 -21.42
CA PRO A 137 -20.80 14.46 -22.15
C PRO A 137 -22.15 13.93 -21.62
N LYS A 138 -23.03 13.51 -22.53
CA LYS A 138 -24.29 12.84 -22.18
C LYS A 138 -24.05 11.46 -21.56
N SER A 139 -22.95 10.80 -21.94
CA SER A 139 -22.49 9.53 -21.39
C SER A 139 -20.97 9.57 -21.24
N TYR A 140 -20.48 9.48 -20.00
CA TYR A 140 -19.05 9.43 -19.72
C TYR A 140 -18.38 8.17 -20.28
N ILE A 141 -19.11 7.05 -20.33
CA ILE A 141 -18.58 5.78 -20.85
C ILE A 141 -18.33 5.89 -22.35
N GLU A 142 -19.32 6.33 -23.12
CA GLU A 142 -19.19 6.47 -24.58
C GLU A 142 -18.14 7.52 -24.95
N SER A 143 -18.14 8.67 -24.25
CA SER A 143 -17.14 9.71 -24.48
C SER A 143 -15.72 9.21 -24.19
N SER A 144 -15.53 8.47 -23.09
CA SER A 144 -14.20 7.93 -22.74
C SER A 144 -13.73 6.88 -23.75
N LEU A 145 -14.63 6.02 -24.21
CA LEU A 145 -14.33 5.02 -25.25
C LEU A 145 -13.95 5.69 -26.56
N LYS A 146 -14.72 6.70 -26.99
CA LYS A 146 -14.44 7.44 -28.21
C LYS A 146 -13.06 8.12 -28.13
N THR A 147 -12.80 8.86 -27.05
CA THR A 147 -11.49 9.52 -26.86
C THR A 147 -10.33 8.51 -26.84
N ALA A 148 -10.50 7.35 -26.20
CA ALA A 148 -9.46 6.31 -26.19
C ALA A 148 -9.17 5.74 -27.59
N ILE A 149 -10.22 5.54 -28.40
CA ILE A 149 -10.08 5.10 -29.80
C ILE A 149 -9.38 6.19 -30.61
N ASP A 150 -9.86 7.44 -30.54
CA ASP A 150 -9.33 8.57 -31.31
C ASP A 150 -7.83 8.78 -31.02
N THR A 151 -7.43 8.73 -29.74
CA THR A 151 -6.01 8.86 -29.32
C THR A 151 -5.13 7.75 -29.92
N THR A 152 -5.68 6.55 -30.09
CA THR A 152 -4.95 5.40 -30.64
C THR A 152 -4.82 5.48 -32.16
N THR A 153 -5.84 6.02 -32.85
CA THR A 153 -5.83 6.18 -34.31
C THR A 153 -4.98 7.35 -34.78
N GLU A 154 -4.80 8.40 -33.98
CA GLU A 154 -3.92 9.54 -34.29
C GLU A 154 -2.42 9.21 -34.17
N THR A 155 -2.07 8.11 -33.48
CA THR A 155 -0.67 7.67 -33.30
C THR A 155 -0.21 6.57 -34.27
N SER A 156 -1.06 6.16 -35.23
CA SER A 156 -0.74 5.19 -36.30
C SER A 156 -0.58 5.88 -37.66
#